data_AF-A0A358N876-F1
#
_entry.id   AF-A0A358N876-F1
#
_cell.length_a   1.000
_cell.length_b   1.000
_cell.length_c   1.000
_cell.angle_alpha   90.00
_cell.angle_beta   90.00
_cell.angle_gamma   90.00
#
_symmetry.space_group_name_H-M   'P 1'
#
loop_
_entity.id
_entity.type
_entity.pdbx_description
1 polymer ?
#
loop_
_entity_poly.entity_id
_entity_poly.type
_entity_poly.pdbx_seq_one_letter_code
_entity_poly.pdbx_strand_id
1 'polypeptide(L)'
;MKSFIFLNAFLALLIGPVSYFYFRRKQRLYLLYFFAPLTALFATIGLFLYALISDGTESMVRVQQLTWLDIPNAQMAYHDRQTYFPVMAKEPGISVQSDVAFFPVHHSPSGFHYGYNRQQSNNLRGDIVVSGTAQSFRGVFFSPRRQRQYISVGVTQNGLTEKIAALKFRPEDAVISSALPFDIDQLVVRDTQGQYWVTRKLASGGNQKMLPSNSSAVVDSLTPFRPPPAEVPKLQQTYWAGLYGQSTGSEVNLMERRFKEWGQKGMPAGSFLAITPIDTDRVGLQKYRLVDSVHVVMGLLP
;
A
#
# COMPACT_ATOMS: atom_id res chain seq x y z
N MET A 1 2.35 -24.27 -10.67
CA MET A 1 1.97 -25.61 -10.14
C MET A 1 2.61 -26.76 -10.92
N LYS A 2 2.50 -26.83 -12.25
CA LYS A 2 3.08 -27.90 -13.09
C LYS A 2 4.62 -28.04 -12.95
N SER A 3 5.35 -26.93 -12.91
CA SER A 3 6.82 -26.94 -12.80
C SER A 3 7.34 -27.48 -11.47
N PHE A 4 6.62 -27.27 -10.36
CA PHE A 4 7.02 -27.75 -9.04
C PHE A 4 6.92 -29.27 -8.93
N ILE A 5 5.84 -29.85 -9.45
CA ILE A 5 5.62 -31.31 -9.47
C ILE A 5 6.70 -31.98 -10.31
N PHE A 6 7.02 -31.39 -11.48
CA PHE A 6 8.06 -31.93 -12.36
C PHE A 6 9.45 -31.91 -11.70
N LEU A 7 9.83 -30.79 -11.07
CA LEU A 7 11.13 -30.66 -10.40
C LEU A 7 11.27 -31.66 -9.24
N ASN A 8 10.21 -31.83 -8.45
CA ASN A 8 10.22 -32.74 -7.30
C ASN A 8 10.27 -34.22 -7.75
N ALA A 9 9.50 -34.59 -8.78
CA ALA A 9 9.55 -35.92 -9.38
C ALA A 9 10.94 -36.23 -9.99
N PHE A 10 11.53 -35.25 -10.70
CA PHE A 10 12.87 -35.38 -11.25
C PHE A 10 13.93 -35.59 -10.16
N LEU A 11 13.88 -34.80 -9.09
CA LEU A 11 14.78 -34.94 -7.95
C LEU A 11 14.65 -36.31 -7.28
N ALA A 12 13.43 -36.78 -7.04
CA ALA A 12 13.17 -38.09 -6.43
C ALA A 12 13.71 -39.24 -7.30
N LEU A 13 13.58 -39.13 -8.62
CA LEU A 13 14.06 -40.13 -9.58
C LEU A 13 15.60 -40.14 -9.69
N LEU A 14 16.21 -38.96 -9.61
CA LEU A 14 17.67 -38.80 -9.66
C LEU A 14 18.33 -39.33 -8.38
N ILE A 15 17.78 -39.02 -7.20
CA ILE A 15 18.33 -39.46 -5.90
C ILE A 15 18.05 -40.93 -5.62
N GLY A 16 16.88 -41.45 -6.01
CA GLY A 16 16.51 -42.84 -5.76
C GLY A 16 17.11 -43.80 -6.79
N PRO A 17 16.36 -44.12 -7.87
CA PRO A 17 16.75 -45.17 -8.80
C PRO A 17 18.06 -44.88 -9.55
N VAL A 18 18.29 -43.65 -10.03
CA VAL A 18 19.49 -43.34 -10.84
C VAL A 18 20.77 -43.48 -10.00
N SER A 19 20.78 -42.90 -8.80
CA SER A 19 21.93 -43.00 -7.89
C SER A 19 22.20 -44.45 -7.48
N TYR A 20 21.15 -45.22 -7.15
CA TYR A 20 21.28 -46.63 -6.80
C TYR A 20 21.91 -47.46 -7.92
N PHE A 21 21.41 -47.34 -9.16
CA PHE A 21 21.95 -48.08 -10.30
C PHE A 21 23.41 -47.71 -10.61
N TYR A 22 23.77 -46.42 -10.50
CA TYR A 22 25.13 -45.95 -10.73
C TYR A 22 26.13 -46.54 -9.70
N PHE A 23 25.82 -46.47 -8.40
CA PHE A 23 26.70 -47.00 -7.35
C PHE A 23 26.73 -48.52 -7.29
N ARG A 24 25.62 -49.20 -7.63
CA ARG A 24 25.57 -50.66 -7.80
C ARG A 24 26.52 -51.11 -8.91
N ARG A 25 26.54 -50.44 -10.06
CA ARG A 25 27.43 -50.78 -11.18
C ARG A 25 28.92 -50.60 -10.83
N LYS A 26 29.25 -49.68 -9.92
CA LYS A 26 30.61 -49.47 -9.42
C LYS A 26 30.96 -50.29 -8.16
N GLN A 27 30.08 -51.17 -7.70
CA GLN A 27 30.22 -51.97 -6.47
C GLN A 27 30.55 -51.16 -5.21
N ARG A 28 30.19 -49.88 -5.17
CA ARG A 28 30.43 -48.99 -4.02
C ARG A 28 29.11 -48.52 -3.40
N LEU A 29 28.24 -49.47 -3.09
CA LEU A 29 26.92 -49.19 -2.50
C LEU A 29 27.02 -48.45 -1.16
N TYR A 30 28.10 -48.66 -0.40
CA TYR A 30 28.33 -47.97 0.87
C TYR A 30 28.48 -46.44 0.70
N LEU A 31 28.90 -45.95 -0.47
CA LEU A 31 28.96 -44.50 -0.75
C LEU A 31 27.57 -43.86 -0.82
N LEU A 32 26.51 -44.65 -1.06
CA LEU A 32 25.14 -44.15 -1.08
C LEU A 32 24.73 -43.53 0.26
N TYR A 33 25.24 -44.08 1.38
CA TYR A 33 25.02 -43.55 2.72
C TYR A 33 25.55 -42.12 2.92
N PHE A 34 26.62 -41.75 2.19
CA PHE A 34 27.16 -40.39 2.21
C PHE A 34 26.61 -39.51 1.09
N PHE A 35 26.40 -40.10 -0.09
CA PHE A 35 25.97 -39.35 -1.27
C PHE A 35 24.56 -38.80 -1.10
N ALA A 36 23.62 -39.60 -0.58
CA ALA A 36 22.24 -39.18 -0.36
C ALA A 36 22.12 -37.95 0.56
N PRO A 37 22.70 -37.93 1.78
CA PRO A 37 22.66 -36.72 2.61
C PRO A 37 23.41 -35.54 1.98
N LEU A 38 24.50 -35.78 1.23
CA LEU A 38 25.23 -34.72 0.54
C LEU A 38 24.39 -34.06 -0.57
N THR A 39 23.71 -34.86 -1.40
CA THR A 39 22.81 -34.32 -2.44
C THR A 39 21.62 -33.60 -1.84
N ALA A 40 21.04 -34.13 -0.75
CA ALA A 40 19.96 -33.45 -0.03
C ALA A 40 20.42 -32.10 0.54
N LEU A 41 21.64 -32.02 1.08
CA LEU A 41 22.24 -30.79 1.58
C LEU A 41 22.44 -29.77 0.45
N PHE A 42 23.02 -30.18 -0.69
CA PHE A 42 23.18 -29.29 -1.85
C PHE A 42 21.85 -28.82 -2.43
N ALA A 43 20.85 -29.71 -2.53
CA ALA A 43 19.51 -29.34 -2.99
C ALA A 43 18.85 -28.33 -2.05
N THR A 44 19.00 -28.52 -0.73
CA THR A 44 18.45 -27.62 0.29
C THR A 44 19.12 -26.25 0.23
N ILE A 45 20.46 -26.20 0.13
CA ILE A 45 21.20 -24.94 -0.04
C ILE A 45 20.81 -24.26 -1.36
N GLY A 46 20.70 -25.02 -2.45
CA GLY A 46 20.29 -24.49 -3.75
C GLY A 46 18.89 -23.87 -3.71
N LEU A 47 17.91 -24.54 -3.09
CA LEU A 47 16.57 -24.00 -2.89
C LEU A 47 16.57 -22.76 -2.00
N PHE A 48 17.39 -22.74 -0.94
CA PHE A 48 17.52 -21.59 -0.06
C PHE A 48 18.11 -20.38 -0.78
N LEU A 49 19.19 -20.57 -1.53
CA LEU A 49 19.81 -19.51 -2.35
C LEU A 49 18.86 -19.04 -3.46
N TYR A 50 18.17 -19.97 -4.12
CA TYR A 50 17.16 -19.63 -5.11
C TYR A 50 16.05 -18.77 -4.51
N ALA A 51 15.53 -19.12 -3.33
CA ALA A 51 14.52 -18.32 -2.64
C ALA A 51 15.05 -16.92 -2.28
N LEU A 52 16.29 -16.80 -1.78
CA LEU A 52 16.89 -15.50 -1.48
C LEU A 52 17.04 -14.61 -2.71
N ILE A 53 17.43 -15.18 -3.86
CA ILE A 53 17.62 -14.44 -5.11
C ILE A 53 16.26 -14.09 -5.75
N SER A 54 15.31 -15.03 -5.74
CA SER A 54 13.99 -14.88 -6.37
C SER A 54 13.07 -13.92 -5.59
N ASP A 55 12.98 -14.07 -4.26
CA ASP A 55 12.08 -13.26 -3.44
C ASP A 55 12.69 -11.88 -3.13
N GLY A 56 14.01 -11.76 -3.24
CA GLY A 56 14.77 -10.58 -2.82
C GLY A 56 14.85 -10.46 -1.30
N THR A 57 15.44 -9.36 -0.84
CA THR A 57 15.59 -9.08 0.61
C THR A 57 14.83 -7.84 1.07
N GLU A 58 14.12 -7.20 0.14
CA GLU A 58 13.37 -5.97 0.36
C GLU A 58 11.92 -6.30 0.68
N SER A 59 11.38 -5.61 1.68
CA SER A 59 9.96 -5.66 1.96
C SER A 59 9.22 -4.98 0.82
N MET A 60 8.14 -5.61 0.38
CA MET A 60 7.28 -5.04 -0.64
C MET A 60 6.19 -4.19 0.00
N VAL A 61 5.79 -3.11 -0.66
CA VAL A 61 4.76 -2.20 -0.17
C VAL A 61 3.79 -1.84 -1.28
N ARG A 62 2.50 -1.81 -0.93
CA ARG A 62 1.45 -1.12 -1.69
C ARG A 62 0.99 0.11 -0.92
N VAL A 63 0.96 1.26 -1.58
CA VAL A 63 0.63 2.55 -0.95
C VAL A 63 -0.51 3.23 -1.69
N GLN A 64 -1.49 3.67 -0.93
CA GLN A 64 -2.60 4.47 -1.41
C GLN A 64 -2.70 5.71 -0.54
N GLN A 65 -2.32 6.86 -1.09
CA GLN A 65 -2.30 8.13 -0.36
C GLN A 65 -3.43 9.01 -0.84
N LEU A 66 -4.17 9.56 0.11
CA LEU A 66 -5.22 10.52 -0.14
C LEU A 66 -4.91 11.78 0.65
N THR A 67 -4.78 12.90 -0.05
CA THR A 67 -4.46 14.19 0.52
C THR A 67 -5.58 15.15 0.22
N TRP A 68 -6.19 15.73 1.25
CA TRP A 68 -7.08 16.86 1.14
C TRP A 68 -6.29 18.16 1.35
N LEU A 69 -6.31 19.03 0.35
CA LEU A 69 -5.70 20.35 0.40
C LEU A 69 -6.77 21.41 0.62
N ASP A 70 -6.68 22.11 1.75
CA ASP A 70 -7.43 23.33 2.01
C ASP A 70 -6.54 24.52 1.68
N ILE A 71 -6.68 25.01 0.45
CA ILE A 71 -5.88 26.11 -0.08
C ILE A 71 -6.11 27.41 0.70
N PRO A 72 -7.37 27.87 0.95
CA PRO A 72 -7.63 29.10 1.71
C PRO A 72 -6.98 29.13 3.10
N ASN A 73 -7.00 27.99 3.82
CA ASN A 73 -6.45 27.92 5.17
C ASN A 73 -4.99 27.44 5.21
N ALA A 74 -4.38 27.16 4.06
CA ALA A 74 -3.04 26.55 3.93
C ALA A 74 -2.86 25.28 4.76
N GLN A 75 -3.92 24.46 4.86
CA GLN A 75 -3.93 23.22 5.64
C GLN A 75 -3.96 22.00 4.72
N MET A 76 -3.30 20.93 5.17
CA MET A 76 -3.30 19.65 4.49
C MET A 76 -3.68 18.55 5.47
N ALA A 77 -4.72 17.79 5.14
CA ALA A 77 -5.07 16.57 5.85
C ALA A 77 -4.78 15.39 4.94
N TYR A 78 -4.18 14.32 5.46
CA TYR A 78 -3.90 13.14 4.66
C TYR A 78 -4.36 11.86 5.35
N HIS A 79 -4.66 10.88 4.51
CA HIS A 79 -5.15 9.57 4.86
C HIS A 79 -4.49 8.55 3.93
N ASP A 80 -3.54 7.80 4.46
CA ASP A 80 -2.82 6.80 3.68
C ASP A 80 -3.18 5.41 4.13
N ARG A 81 -3.45 4.53 3.16
CA ARG A 81 -3.63 3.10 3.36
C ARG A 81 -2.40 2.39 2.81
N GLN A 82 -1.71 1.66 3.67
CA GLN A 82 -0.43 1.05 3.36
C GLN A 82 -0.47 -0.43 3.69
N THR A 83 -0.07 -1.26 2.72
CA THR A 83 -0.02 -2.71 2.89
C THR A 83 1.40 -3.18 2.74
N TYR A 84 1.92 -3.76 3.81
CA TYR A 84 3.28 -4.25 3.90
C TYR A 84 3.32 -5.75 3.67
N PHE A 85 4.27 -6.18 2.84
CA PHE A 85 4.63 -7.56 2.56
C PHE A 85 6.08 -7.77 3.00
N PRO A 86 6.34 -7.85 4.32
CA PRO A 86 7.68 -8.03 4.85
C PRO A 86 8.25 -9.40 4.46
N VAL A 87 9.40 -9.42 3.80
CA VAL A 87 10.14 -10.67 3.54
C VAL A 87 10.86 -11.13 4.80
N MET A 88 11.48 -10.17 5.50
CA MET A 88 12.14 -10.33 6.79
C MET A 88 11.74 -9.18 7.71
N ALA A 89 11.61 -9.44 9.01
CA ALA A 89 11.49 -8.38 10.00
C ALA A 89 12.88 -7.77 10.18
N LYS A 90 13.08 -6.57 9.63
CA LYS A 90 14.29 -5.78 9.84
C LYS A 90 13.95 -4.66 10.83
N GLU A 91 14.86 -4.38 11.75
CA GLU A 91 14.81 -3.15 12.52
C GLU A 91 15.04 -1.94 11.58
N PRO A 92 14.38 -0.80 11.80
CA PRO A 92 13.60 -0.40 12.98
C PRO A 92 12.10 -0.77 12.99
N GLY A 93 11.61 -1.55 12.02
CA GLY A 93 10.18 -1.82 11.86
C GLY A 93 9.48 -0.75 11.01
N ILE A 94 8.19 -0.52 11.26
CA ILE A 94 7.44 0.58 10.62
C ILE A 94 7.62 1.84 11.45
N SER A 95 8.18 2.91 10.88
CA SER A 95 8.39 4.19 11.55
C SER A 95 7.47 5.25 10.96
N VAL A 96 6.65 5.90 11.79
CA VAL A 96 5.79 7.02 11.38
C VAL A 96 6.03 8.21 12.30
N GLN A 97 5.60 9.40 11.89
CA GLN A 97 5.68 10.57 12.76
C GLN A 97 4.79 10.40 14.01
N SER A 98 5.18 11.01 15.13
CA SER A 98 4.51 10.85 16.42
C SER A 98 3.15 11.56 16.51
N ASP A 99 2.93 12.57 15.66
CA ASP A 99 1.69 13.32 15.51
C ASP A 99 0.70 12.66 14.53
N VAL A 100 1.10 11.53 13.93
CA VAL A 100 0.28 10.76 12.99
C VAL A 100 -0.44 9.64 13.73
N ALA A 101 -1.75 9.59 13.57
CA ALA A 101 -2.56 8.50 14.06
C ALA A 101 -2.36 7.27 13.15
N PHE A 102 -1.91 6.15 13.73
CA PHE A 102 -1.55 4.94 13.00
C PHE A 102 -2.35 3.74 13.49
N PHE A 103 -3.17 3.15 12.62
CA PHE A 103 -4.13 2.11 12.98
C PHE A 103 -3.96 0.85 12.14
N PRO A 104 -3.97 -0.36 12.73
CA PRO A 104 -4.03 -1.60 11.96
C PRO A 104 -5.41 -1.77 11.32
N VAL A 105 -5.42 -2.23 10.06
CA VAL A 105 -6.65 -2.69 9.40
C VAL A 105 -6.80 -4.19 9.65
N HIS A 106 -7.86 -4.57 10.36
CA HIS A 106 -8.17 -5.96 10.63
C HIS A 106 -9.03 -6.56 9.51
N HIS A 107 -8.59 -7.70 8.97
CA HIS A 107 -9.32 -8.44 7.94
C HIS A 107 -10.40 -9.39 8.51
N SER A 108 -10.56 -9.44 9.83
CA SER A 108 -11.58 -10.22 10.53
C SER A 108 -12.58 -9.29 11.23
N PRO A 109 -13.87 -9.67 11.35
CA PRO A 109 -14.84 -8.91 12.12
C PRO A 109 -14.33 -8.67 13.53
N SER A 110 -14.38 -7.42 14.00
CA SER A 110 -14.25 -7.09 15.42
C SER A 110 -15.53 -7.51 16.17
N GLY A 111 -15.89 -8.79 16.07
CA GLY A 111 -17.00 -9.33 16.84
C GLY A 111 -16.64 -9.32 18.32
N PHE A 112 -17.63 -9.08 19.18
CA PHE A 112 -17.61 -9.18 20.64
C PHE A 112 -17.24 -10.57 21.17
N HIS A 113 -16.15 -11.15 20.69
CA HIS A 113 -15.62 -12.38 21.23
C HIS A 113 -14.82 -12.03 22.48
N TYR A 114 -15.45 -12.22 23.63
CA TYR A 114 -14.86 -12.29 24.99
C TYR A 114 -13.66 -13.26 25.12
N GLY A 115 -13.15 -13.82 24.01
CA GLY A 115 -12.01 -14.72 23.93
C GLY A 115 -10.78 -14.15 23.20
N TYR A 116 -10.72 -12.84 22.91
CA TYR A 116 -9.55 -12.22 22.24
C TYR A 116 -8.22 -12.41 23.01
N ASN A 117 -8.28 -12.88 24.26
CA ASN A 117 -7.12 -13.22 25.09
C ASN A 117 -6.63 -14.68 24.97
N ARG A 118 -7.22 -15.55 24.14
CA ARG A 118 -6.78 -16.98 24.04
C ARG A 118 -5.69 -17.29 23.01
N GLN A 119 -5.02 -16.28 22.45
CA GLN A 119 -3.72 -16.46 21.80
C GLN A 119 -2.55 -16.06 22.72
N GLN A 120 -2.69 -16.34 24.02
CA GLN A 120 -1.64 -16.18 25.03
C GLN A 120 -0.60 -17.34 25.00
N SER A 121 -0.49 -18.08 23.89
CA SER A 121 0.45 -19.23 23.81
C SER A 121 1.64 -19.04 22.86
N ASN A 122 1.85 -17.85 22.28
CA ASN A 122 3.06 -17.59 21.50
C ASN A 122 3.71 -16.29 21.97
N ASN A 123 5.00 -16.37 22.32
CA ASN A 123 5.92 -15.32 22.77
C ASN A 123 6.14 -14.17 21.76
N LEU A 124 5.15 -13.84 20.93
CA LEU A 124 5.22 -12.78 19.95
C LEU A 124 4.98 -11.43 20.65
N ARG A 125 6.05 -10.84 21.18
CA ARG A 125 6.05 -9.45 21.66
C ARG A 125 6.08 -8.49 20.48
N GLY A 126 5.35 -7.39 20.59
CA GLY A 126 5.53 -6.21 19.74
C GLY A 126 5.85 -5.04 20.63
N ASP A 127 6.77 -4.22 20.14
CA ASP A 127 7.23 -3.04 20.85
C ASP A 127 6.87 -1.81 20.03
N ILE A 128 6.39 -0.79 20.73
CA ILE A 128 6.17 0.55 20.18
C ILE A 128 7.21 1.45 20.86
N VAL A 129 8.14 1.96 20.06
CA VAL A 129 9.21 2.85 20.54
C VAL A 129 8.90 4.25 20.05
N VAL A 130 8.60 5.16 20.96
CA VAL A 130 8.43 6.58 20.66
C VAL A 130 9.77 7.28 20.92
N SER A 131 10.29 7.99 19.93
CA SER A 131 11.58 8.68 19.98
C SER A 131 11.45 10.06 19.34
N GLY A 132 11.27 11.08 20.18
CA GLY A 132 11.08 12.46 19.72
C GLY A 132 9.84 12.60 18.84
N THR A 133 10.05 12.94 17.57
CA THR A 133 9.00 13.17 16.57
C THR A 133 8.59 11.91 15.79
N ALA A 134 9.13 10.73 16.14
CA ALA A 134 8.83 9.48 15.46
C ALA A 134 8.36 8.40 16.44
N GLN A 135 7.53 7.49 15.95
CA GLN A 135 7.12 6.27 16.62
C GLN A 135 7.39 5.07 15.71
N SER A 136 8.00 4.02 16.26
CA SER A 136 8.40 2.80 15.57
C SER A 136 7.64 1.59 16.08
N PHE A 137 7.04 0.82 15.19
CA PHE A 137 6.26 -0.38 15.47
C PHE A 137 7.03 -1.64 15.05
N ARG A 138 7.33 -2.52 16.01
CA ARG A 138 8.18 -3.70 15.84
C ARG A 138 7.47 -5.02 16.22
N GLY A 139 8.06 -6.15 15.84
CA GLY A 139 7.57 -7.48 16.25
C GLY A 139 6.22 -7.85 15.61
N VAL A 140 5.15 -7.94 16.41
CA VAL A 140 3.82 -8.35 15.91
C VAL A 140 3.21 -7.38 14.89
N PHE A 141 3.63 -6.12 14.92
CA PHE A 141 3.20 -5.10 13.97
C PHE A 141 3.88 -5.24 12.60
N PHE A 142 5.08 -5.83 12.55
CA PHE A 142 5.84 -6.02 11.30
C PHE A 142 6.46 -7.41 11.23
N SER A 143 5.61 -8.43 11.27
CA SER A 143 6.05 -9.83 11.33
C SER A 143 6.48 -10.35 9.95
N PRO A 144 7.59 -11.11 9.84
CA PRO A 144 8.05 -11.65 8.56
C PRO A 144 6.98 -12.50 7.88
N ARG A 145 6.92 -12.43 6.56
CA ARG A 145 6.07 -13.26 5.68
C ARG A 145 4.57 -13.18 5.99
N ARG A 146 4.14 -12.09 6.64
CA ARG A 146 2.72 -11.82 6.90
C ARG A 146 2.34 -10.47 6.32
N GLN A 147 1.35 -10.48 5.43
CA GLN A 147 0.74 -9.26 4.95
C GLN A 147 0.07 -8.52 6.12
N ARG A 148 0.35 -7.23 6.26
CA ARG A 148 -0.30 -6.34 7.23
C ARG A 148 -0.70 -5.06 6.55
N GLN A 149 -1.91 -4.59 6.84
CA GLN A 149 -2.41 -3.33 6.34
C GLN A 149 -2.60 -2.35 7.49
N TYR A 150 -2.23 -1.10 7.25
CA TYR A 150 -2.35 0.00 8.19
C TYR A 150 -2.97 1.22 7.52
N ILE A 151 -3.58 2.06 8.34
CA ILE A 151 -4.05 3.39 7.98
C ILE A 151 -3.25 4.40 8.79
N SER A 152 -2.68 5.40 8.13
CA SER A 152 -2.12 6.60 8.76
C SER A 152 -3.02 7.80 8.47
N VAL A 153 -3.32 8.58 9.50
CA VAL A 153 -4.07 9.83 9.38
C VAL A 153 -3.29 10.93 10.08
N GLY A 154 -3.06 12.02 9.37
CA GLY A 154 -2.34 13.17 9.89
C GLY A 154 -2.85 14.47 9.31
N VAL A 155 -2.50 15.55 9.98
CA VAL A 155 -2.77 16.92 9.54
C VAL A 155 -1.48 17.70 9.65
N THR A 156 -1.09 18.37 8.57
CA THR A 156 0.05 19.28 8.60
C THR A 156 -0.49 20.69 8.79
N GLN A 157 -0.25 21.27 9.97
CA GLN A 157 -0.72 22.62 10.33
C GLN A 157 0.34 23.70 10.13
N ASN A 158 1.64 23.37 10.28
CA ASN A 158 2.74 24.33 10.27
C ASN A 158 3.88 23.86 9.35
N GLY A 159 4.25 24.66 8.35
CA GLY A 159 5.31 24.37 7.37
C GLY A 159 4.89 24.52 5.89
N LEU A 160 3.61 24.78 5.66
CA LEU A 160 3.02 24.92 4.32
C LEU A 160 2.67 26.37 3.94
N THR A 161 2.70 27.31 4.90
CA THR A 161 2.32 28.72 4.72
C THR A 161 3.21 29.47 3.73
N GLU A 162 4.45 29.01 3.49
CA GLU A 162 5.36 29.60 2.49
C GLU A 162 5.43 28.79 1.17
N LYS A 163 4.87 27.57 1.13
CA LYS A 163 4.96 26.65 -0.04
C LYS A 163 3.62 26.33 -0.70
N ILE A 164 2.48 26.60 -0.06
CA ILE A 164 1.16 26.56 -0.71
C ILE A 164 0.83 27.96 -1.23
N ALA A 165 1.56 28.41 -2.24
CA ALA A 165 0.98 29.33 -3.20
C ALA A 165 0.09 28.50 -4.13
N ALA A 166 -1.09 28.18 -3.59
CA ALA A 166 -2.35 27.76 -4.21
C ALA A 166 -2.28 27.45 -5.71
N LEU A 167 -2.71 26.25 -6.12
CA LEU A 167 -3.16 26.03 -7.49
C LEU A 167 -4.10 27.18 -7.90
N LYS A 168 -3.68 28.01 -8.86
CA LYS A 168 -4.51 29.11 -9.39
C LYS A 168 -4.97 28.73 -10.77
N PHE A 169 -6.28 28.61 -10.90
CA PHE A 169 -6.94 28.37 -12.17
C PHE A 169 -7.53 29.69 -12.68
N ARG A 170 -7.17 30.06 -13.91
CA ARG A 170 -7.76 31.20 -14.62
C ARG A 170 -8.71 30.66 -15.69
N PRO A 171 -10.04 30.71 -15.47
CA PRO A 171 -11.03 30.14 -16.39
C PRO A 171 -10.99 30.77 -17.79
N GLU A 172 -10.72 32.08 -17.87
CA GLU A 172 -10.73 32.85 -19.13
C GLU A 172 -9.71 32.33 -20.15
N ASP A 173 -8.50 32.02 -19.67
CA ASP A 173 -7.40 31.52 -20.50
C ASP A 173 -7.26 29.98 -20.45
N ALA A 174 -8.05 29.31 -19.60
CA ALA A 174 -7.89 27.92 -19.19
C ALA A 174 -6.47 27.60 -18.72
N VAL A 175 -5.82 28.52 -18.00
CA VAL A 175 -4.43 28.33 -17.53
C VAL A 175 -4.43 27.97 -16.06
N ILE A 176 -3.71 26.90 -15.71
CA ILE A 176 -3.40 26.54 -14.34
C ILE A 176 -1.94 26.89 -14.03
N SER A 177 -1.70 27.50 -12.87
CA SER A 177 -0.36 27.61 -12.28
C SER A 177 -0.31 26.84 -10.97
N SER A 178 0.71 26.00 -10.81
CA SER A 178 0.98 25.26 -9.57
C SER A 178 2.23 25.83 -8.90
N ALA A 179 2.17 26.15 -7.62
CA ALA A 179 3.37 26.33 -6.79
C ALA A 179 3.60 25.15 -5.83
N LEU A 180 2.95 24.00 -6.08
CA LEU A 180 3.18 22.80 -5.29
C LEU A 180 4.63 22.35 -5.46
N PRO A 181 5.29 21.84 -4.41
CA PRO A 181 6.72 21.48 -4.44
C PRO A 181 7.02 20.20 -5.23
N PHE A 182 6.00 19.55 -5.78
CA PHE A 182 6.09 18.28 -6.51
C PHE A 182 5.41 18.38 -7.86
N ASP A 183 5.83 17.54 -8.80
CA ASP A 183 5.22 17.41 -10.11
C ASP A 183 3.82 16.79 -10.02
N ILE A 184 2.96 17.15 -10.97
CA ILE A 184 1.61 16.61 -11.10
C ILE A 184 1.52 15.83 -12.42
N ASP A 185 1.28 14.53 -12.32
CA ASP A 185 1.16 13.64 -13.47
C ASP A 185 -0.11 13.95 -14.26
N GLN A 186 -1.22 14.14 -13.55
CA GLN A 186 -2.51 14.51 -14.12
C GLN A 186 -3.27 15.41 -13.16
N LEU A 187 -3.86 16.48 -13.70
CA LEU A 187 -4.72 17.40 -12.96
C LEU A 187 -6.07 17.52 -13.67
N VAL A 188 -7.14 17.32 -12.92
CA VAL A 188 -8.52 17.58 -13.33
C VAL A 188 -9.05 18.73 -12.47
N VAL A 189 -9.62 19.74 -13.12
CA VAL A 189 -10.28 20.87 -12.48
C VAL A 189 -11.74 20.87 -12.91
N ARG A 190 -12.64 21.10 -11.96
CA ARG A 190 -14.01 21.50 -12.26
C ARG A 190 -14.17 22.96 -11.86
N ASP A 191 -14.39 23.83 -12.83
CA ASP A 191 -14.52 25.25 -12.56
C ASP A 191 -15.85 25.59 -11.85
N THR A 192 -16.04 26.86 -11.50
CA THR A 192 -17.25 27.35 -10.82
C THR A 192 -18.49 27.32 -11.73
N GLN A 193 -18.31 27.26 -13.05
CA GLN A 193 -19.37 27.09 -14.05
C GLN A 193 -19.71 25.59 -14.29
N GLY A 194 -18.97 24.69 -13.65
CA GLY A 194 -19.16 23.24 -13.72
C GLY A 194 -18.48 22.55 -14.90
N GLN A 195 -17.69 23.25 -15.72
CA GLN A 195 -16.91 22.68 -16.82
C GLN A 195 -15.67 21.97 -16.30
N TYR A 196 -15.28 20.90 -16.98
CA TYR A 196 -14.10 20.12 -16.65
C TYR A 196 -12.92 20.52 -17.52
N TRP A 197 -11.76 20.58 -16.89
CA TRP A 197 -10.49 20.92 -17.51
C TRP A 197 -9.45 19.90 -17.10
N VAL A 198 -8.60 19.46 -18.03
CA VAL A 198 -7.57 18.47 -17.79
C VAL A 198 -6.22 18.95 -18.29
N THR A 199 -5.18 18.72 -17.50
CA THR A 199 -3.79 18.78 -17.96
C THR A 199 -3.00 17.57 -17.47
N ARG A 200 -1.86 17.30 -18.11
CA ARG A 200 -0.93 16.22 -17.76
C ARG A 200 0.49 16.77 -17.72
N LYS A 201 1.30 16.20 -16.82
CA LYS A 201 2.72 16.55 -16.62
C LYS A 201 2.93 18.05 -16.33
N LEU A 202 2.24 18.56 -15.31
CA LEU A 202 2.47 19.91 -14.82
C LEU A 202 3.65 19.88 -13.84
N ALA A 203 4.76 20.50 -14.22
CA ALA A 203 5.94 20.59 -13.38
C ALA A 203 5.69 21.43 -12.11
N SER A 204 6.43 21.12 -11.06
CA SER A 204 6.54 21.94 -9.85
C SER A 204 6.85 23.40 -10.18
N GLY A 205 6.08 24.34 -9.63
CA GLY A 205 6.23 25.78 -9.94
C GLY A 205 5.76 26.22 -11.35
N GLY A 206 5.28 25.29 -12.18
CA GLY A 206 4.96 25.52 -13.58
C GLY A 206 3.57 26.11 -13.84
N ASN A 207 3.37 26.55 -15.07
CA ASN A 207 2.06 26.89 -15.61
C ASN A 207 1.78 26.11 -16.91
N GLN A 208 0.51 25.80 -17.16
CA GLN A 208 0.13 25.07 -18.37
C GLN A 208 -1.31 25.40 -18.76
N LYS A 209 -1.57 25.41 -20.06
CA LYS A 209 -2.92 25.50 -20.60
C LYS A 209 -3.62 24.16 -20.44
N MET A 210 -4.81 24.17 -19.88
CA MET A 210 -5.67 23.01 -19.71
C MET A 210 -6.56 22.82 -20.94
N LEU A 211 -6.93 21.57 -21.20
CA LEU A 211 -7.84 21.19 -22.26
C LEU A 211 -9.24 20.97 -21.69
N PRO A 212 -10.31 21.38 -22.39
CA PRO A 212 -11.66 21.07 -21.96
C PRO A 212 -11.87 19.56 -21.94
N SER A 213 -12.66 19.08 -20.98
CA SER A 213 -12.90 17.67 -20.73
C SER A 213 -14.31 17.43 -20.19
N ASN A 214 -14.56 16.23 -19.68
CA ASN A 214 -15.83 15.85 -19.08
C ASN A 214 -15.58 15.01 -17.80
N SER A 215 -16.67 14.58 -17.14
CA SER A 215 -16.60 13.82 -15.89
C SER A 215 -15.92 12.45 -16.02
N SER A 216 -15.79 11.87 -17.22
CA SER A 216 -15.09 10.59 -17.41
C SER A 216 -13.60 10.70 -17.10
N ALA A 217 -12.99 11.87 -17.30
CA ALA A 217 -11.59 12.10 -16.97
C ALA A 217 -11.30 11.88 -15.47
N VAL A 218 -12.27 12.17 -14.61
CA VAL A 218 -12.19 11.85 -13.18
C VAL A 218 -12.17 10.34 -13.00
N VAL A 219 -13.12 9.61 -13.58
CA VAL A 219 -13.21 8.14 -13.46
C VAL A 219 -11.93 7.47 -13.96
N ASP A 220 -11.40 7.90 -15.10
CA ASP A 220 -10.18 7.37 -15.71
C ASP A 220 -8.98 7.55 -14.77
N SER A 221 -8.81 8.74 -14.17
CA SER A 221 -7.77 9.02 -13.16
C SER A 221 -7.92 8.20 -11.89
N LEU A 222 -9.14 7.80 -11.53
CA LEU A 222 -9.43 7.10 -10.29
C LEU A 222 -9.44 5.57 -10.42
N THR A 223 -9.35 5.03 -11.65
CA THR A 223 -9.27 3.59 -11.92
C THR A 223 -8.23 2.86 -11.04
N PRO A 224 -7.03 3.42 -10.77
CA PRO A 224 -6.03 2.79 -9.90
C PRO A 224 -6.44 2.65 -8.42
N PHE A 225 -7.46 3.39 -7.95
CA PHE A 225 -7.83 3.47 -6.53
C PHE A 225 -8.82 2.39 -6.07
N ARG A 226 -9.20 1.43 -6.93
CA ARG A 226 -10.10 0.34 -6.55
C ARG A 226 -9.28 -0.77 -5.87
N PRO A 227 -9.32 -0.91 -4.53
CA PRO A 227 -8.70 -2.07 -3.89
C PRO A 227 -9.35 -3.34 -4.47
N PRO A 228 -8.58 -4.42 -4.70
CA PRO A 228 -9.14 -5.69 -5.11
C PRO A 228 -10.27 -6.07 -4.14
N PRO A 229 -11.44 -6.54 -4.62
CA PRO A 229 -12.56 -6.89 -3.74
C PRO A 229 -12.22 -7.91 -2.65
N ALA A 230 -11.17 -8.71 -2.87
CA ALA A 230 -10.65 -9.69 -1.91
C ALA A 230 -9.87 -9.07 -0.73
N GLU A 231 -9.44 -7.82 -0.85
CA GLU A 231 -8.61 -7.12 0.16
C GLU A 231 -9.41 -6.16 1.04
N VAL A 232 -10.68 -5.90 0.69
CA VAL A 232 -11.61 -5.13 1.54
C VAL A 232 -12.15 -6.07 2.62
N PRO A 233 -11.89 -5.81 3.92
CA PRO A 233 -12.46 -6.64 4.99
C PRO A 233 -13.97 -6.69 4.88
N LYS A 234 -14.53 -7.89 4.65
CA LYS A 234 -15.97 -8.10 4.79
C LYS A 234 -16.27 -8.15 6.28
N LEU A 235 -16.62 -7.02 6.89
CA LEU A 235 -17.19 -7.01 8.23
C LEU A 235 -18.54 -7.73 8.15
N GLN A 236 -18.60 -8.95 8.68
CA GLN A 236 -19.84 -9.72 8.72
C GLN A 236 -20.86 -9.01 9.61
N GLN A 237 -22.12 -9.04 9.17
CA GLN A 237 -23.29 -8.77 10.00
C GLN A 237 -23.21 -9.59 11.29
N THR A 238 -23.13 -8.92 12.44
CA THR A 238 -23.53 -9.53 13.70
C THR A 238 -25.03 -9.81 13.61
N TYR A 239 -25.48 -10.99 14.05
CA TYR A 239 -26.90 -11.43 14.06
C TYR A 239 -27.89 -10.37 14.63
N TRP A 240 -27.41 -9.49 15.51
CA TRP A 240 -28.19 -8.41 16.14
C TRP A 240 -28.33 -7.12 15.31
N ALA A 241 -27.57 -6.94 14.23
CA ALA A 241 -27.64 -5.76 13.36
C ALA A 241 -28.91 -5.75 12.46
N GLY A 242 -29.66 -6.84 12.42
CA GLY A 242 -30.94 -6.92 11.69
C GLY A 242 -32.08 -6.12 12.33
N LEU A 243 -31.96 -5.70 13.59
CA LEU A 243 -33.04 -5.03 14.34
C LEU A 243 -32.90 -3.50 14.42
N TYR A 244 -31.70 -2.95 14.23
CA TYR A 244 -31.47 -1.50 14.29
C TYR A 244 -30.37 -1.07 13.32
N GLY A 245 -30.75 -0.60 12.13
CA GLY A 245 -29.88 0.22 11.29
C GLY A 245 -28.75 -0.52 10.58
N GLN A 246 -28.84 -0.52 9.25
CA GLN A 246 -27.90 -1.12 8.31
C GLN A 246 -26.45 -0.63 8.52
N SER A 247 -25.51 -1.53 8.87
CA SER A 247 -24.08 -1.28 8.69
C SER A 247 -23.59 -1.99 7.43
N THR A 248 -23.38 -1.22 6.36
CA THR A 248 -22.93 -1.69 5.06
C THR A 248 -21.41 -1.78 5.02
N GLY A 249 -20.82 -2.84 5.61
CA GLY A 249 -19.64 -3.56 5.09
C GLY A 249 -18.36 -2.81 4.68
N SER A 250 -18.20 -1.52 4.97
CA SER A 250 -16.96 -0.76 4.91
C SER A 250 -17.19 0.54 5.68
N GLU A 251 -16.71 0.65 6.91
CA GLU A 251 -16.53 1.98 7.48
C GLU A 251 -15.38 2.63 6.72
N VAL A 252 -15.71 3.25 5.59
CA VAL A 252 -14.82 4.17 4.89
C VAL A 252 -14.79 5.46 5.68
N ASN A 253 -13.60 5.97 5.95
CA ASN A 253 -13.45 7.29 6.54
C ASN A 253 -14.13 8.34 5.63
N LEU A 254 -14.57 9.47 6.20
CA LEU A 254 -15.16 10.59 5.48
C LEU A 254 -14.34 11.01 4.25
N MET A 255 -13.01 10.98 4.33
CA MET A 255 -12.14 11.32 3.20
C MET A 255 -12.23 10.30 2.05
N GLU A 256 -12.13 9.00 2.36
CA GLU A 256 -12.32 7.92 1.36
C GLU A 256 -13.74 7.93 0.78
N ARG A 257 -14.76 8.23 1.60
CA ARG A 257 -16.15 8.39 1.14
C ARG A 257 -16.30 9.56 0.18
N ARG A 258 -15.78 10.74 0.52
CA ARG A 258 -15.81 11.91 -0.36
C ARG A 258 -15.08 11.65 -1.67
N PHE A 259 -13.92 11.00 -1.59
CA PHE A 259 -13.17 10.58 -2.78
C PHE A 259 -13.99 9.65 -3.68
N LYS A 260 -14.66 8.63 -3.10
CA LYS A 260 -15.57 7.74 -3.85
C LYS A 260 -16.74 8.50 -4.47
N GLU A 261 -17.32 9.45 -3.74
CA GLU A 261 -18.41 10.30 -4.24
C GLU A 261 -17.97 11.14 -5.43
N TRP A 262 -16.76 11.70 -5.44
CA TRP A 262 -16.24 12.45 -6.58
C TRP A 262 -16.10 11.59 -7.83
N GLY A 263 -15.71 10.32 -7.68
CA GLY A 263 -15.64 9.37 -8.79
C GLY A 263 -17.00 8.88 -9.29
N GLN A 264 -18.02 8.82 -8.42
CA GLN A 264 -19.35 8.29 -8.78
C GLN A 264 -20.34 9.37 -9.23
N LYS A 265 -20.35 10.52 -8.54
CA LYS A 265 -21.29 11.62 -8.73
C LYS A 265 -20.66 12.81 -9.44
N GLY A 266 -19.35 12.78 -9.67
CA GLY A 266 -18.56 13.89 -10.20
C GLY A 266 -18.02 14.80 -9.09
N MET A 267 -16.94 15.51 -9.42
CA MET A 267 -16.31 16.52 -8.55
C MET A 267 -17.24 17.71 -8.29
N PRO A 268 -17.27 18.35 -7.11
CA PRO A 268 -17.96 19.62 -6.88
C PRO A 268 -17.47 20.75 -7.81
N ALA A 269 -18.29 21.76 -8.06
CA ALA A 269 -17.85 22.96 -8.78
C ALA A 269 -16.81 23.73 -7.95
N GLY A 270 -15.80 24.31 -8.60
CA GLY A 270 -14.68 24.97 -7.93
C GLY A 270 -13.76 24.01 -7.18
N SER A 271 -13.55 22.80 -7.70
CA SER A 271 -12.68 21.81 -7.06
C SER A 271 -11.65 21.24 -8.04
N PHE A 272 -10.60 20.62 -7.49
CA PHE A 272 -9.55 19.99 -8.29
C PHE A 272 -9.18 18.61 -7.73
N LEU A 273 -8.71 17.75 -8.62
CA LEU A 273 -8.17 16.43 -8.33
C LEU A 273 -6.87 16.24 -9.10
N ALA A 274 -5.81 15.90 -8.40
CA ALA A 274 -4.47 15.72 -8.95
C ALA A 274 -3.95 14.33 -8.62
N ILE A 275 -3.32 13.68 -9.60
CA ILE A 275 -2.50 12.48 -9.42
C ILE A 275 -1.05 12.92 -9.38
N THR A 276 -0.34 12.52 -8.34
CA THR A 276 1.03 12.93 -8.08
C THR A 276 1.90 11.73 -7.72
N PRO A 277 3.22 11.88 -7.73
CA PRO A 277 4.11 10.91 -7.10
C PRO A 277 3.75 10.71 -5.62
N ILE A 278 3.96 9.50 -5.10
CA ILE A 278 3.78 9.25 -3.67
C ILE A 278 4.78 10.04 -2.84
N ASP A 279 4.34 10.45 -1.66
CA ASP A 279 5.21 10.96 -0.61
C ASP A 279 5.88 9.76 0.08
N THR A 280 7.17 9.60 -0.18
CA THR A 280 7.97 8.47 0.31
C THR A 280 8.20 8.52 1.82
N ASP A 281 8.16 9.70 2.43
CA ASP A 281 8.45 9.89 3.85
C ASP A 281 7.31 9.35 4.72
N ARG A 282 6.09 9.29 4.16
CA ARG A 282 4.91 8.75 4.84
C ARG A 282 4.80 7.22 4.77
N VAL A 283 5.58 6.51 3.96
CA VAL A 283 5.50 5.04 3.81
C VAL A 283 5.98 4.28 5.06
N GLY A 284 6.83 4.92 5.85
CA GLY A 284 7.32 4.40 7.12
C GLY A 284 8.27 3.21 7.06
N LEU A 285 8.74 2.82 5.88
CA LEU A 285 9.86 1.90 5.71
C LEU A 285 11.06 2.62 5.10
N GLN A 286 12.26 2.36 5.63
CA GLN A 286 13.51 2.92 5.10
C GLN A 286 13.93 2.29 3.77
N LYS A 287 13.67 1.00 3.58
CA LYS A 287 13.99 0.25 2.35
C LYS A 287 12.82 -0.64 1.98
N TYR A 288 12.26 -0.40 0.81
CA TYR A 288 11.14 -1.15 0.29
C TYR A 288 11.11 -1.13 -1.24
N ARG A 289 10.45 -2.14 -1.80
CA ARG A 289 10.07 -2.15 -3.21
C ARG A 289 8.59 -1.82 -3.32
N LEU A 290 8.27 -0.76 -4.06
CA LEU A 290 6.90 -0.38 -4.34
C LEU A 290 6.31 -1.37 -5.36
N VAL A 291 5.25 -2.07 -4.98
CA VAL A 291 4.54 -3.02 -5.86
C VAL A 291 3.47 -2.30 -6.67
N ASP A 292 2.77 -1.38 -6.00
CA ASP A 292 1.67 -0.62 -6.57
C ASP A 292 1.47 0.64 -5.73
N SER A 293 1.16 1.75 -6.40
CA SER A 293 1.04 3.04 -5.75
C SER A 293 0.11 4.01 -6.44
N VAL A 294 -0.57 4.81 -5.62
CA VAL A 294 -1.34 5.95 -6.09
C VAL A 294 -1.34 7.02 -5.01
N HIS A 295 -1.13 8.26 -5.42
CA HIS A 295 -1.31 9.42 -4.55
C HIS A 295 -2.26 10.39 -5.24
N VAL A 296 -3.35 10.69 -4.53
CA VAL A 296 -4.34 11.64 -4.98
C VAL A 296 -4.32 12.85 -4.05
N VAL A 297 -4.18 14.02 -4.64
CA VAL A 297 -4.35 15.30 -3.96
C VAL A 297 -5.66 15.92 -4.46
N MET A 298 -6.58 16.22 -3.56
CA MET A 298 -7.88 16.78 -3.89
C MET A 298 -8.20 17.97 -2.99
N GLY A 299 -8.97 18.92 -3.48
CA GLY A 299 -9.31 20.10 -2.69
C GLY A 299 -10.23 21.05 -3.42
N LEU A 300 -10.49 22.19 -2.78
CA LEU A 300 -11.23 23.29 -3.37
C LEU A 300 -10.25 24.29 -3.98
N LEU A 301 -10.67 24.89 -5.10
CA LEU A 301 -9.99 26.03 -5.68
C LEU A 301 -10.33 27.30 -4.88
N PRO A 302 -9.41 28.27 -4.81
CA PRO A 302 -9.67 29.57 -4.21
C PRO A 302 -10.70 30.38 -5.00
#